data_AF-A0A1R3U3E1-F1
#
_entry.id   AF-A0A1R3U3E1-F1
#
_cell.length_a   1.000
_cell.length_b   1.000
_cell.length_c   1.000
_cell.angle_alpha   90.00
_cell.angle_beta   90.00
_cell.angle_gamma   90.00
#
_symmetry.space_group_name_H-M   'P 1'
#
loop_
_entity.id
_entity.type
_entity.pdbx_description
1 polymer ?
#
loop_
_entity_poly.entity_id
_entity_poly.type
_entity_poly.pdbx_seq_one_letter_code
_entity_poly.pdbx_strand_id
1 'polypeptide(L)'
;MSKYRIVSARPKNANGHLNSQFKMYMMDEKIGSWTLNGWKSIADVNNLLQDGHEVLTGKVTNGKMSSGAAVELELRIAKNDTKYKISDMPED
;
A
#
# COMPACT_ATOMS: atom_id res chain seq x y z
N MET A 1 -13.23 -10.15 -3.41
CA MET A 1 -11.86 -9.81 -2.97
C MET A 1 -11.01 -9.64 -4.22
N SER A 2 -10.43 -8.45 -4.44
CA SER A 2 -9.64 -8.17 -5.65
C SER A 2 -8.14 -8.23 -5.35
N LYS A 3 -7.33 -8.47 -6.39
CA LYS A 3 -5.86 -8.55 -6.27
C LYS A 3 -5.20 -7.31 -6.88
N TYR A 4 -4.24 -6.74 -6.15
CA TYR A 4 -3.52 -5.52 -6.52
C TYR A 4 -2.01 -5.72 -6.44
N ARG A 5 -1.27 -5.05 -7.32
CA ARG A 5 0.20 -5.06 -7.35
C ARG A 5 0.78 -3.66 -7.40
N ILE A 6 1.58 -3.32 -6.40
CA ILE A 6 2.41 -2.12 -6.41
C ILE A 6 3.70 -2.42 -7.16
N VAL A 7 3.95 -1.71 -8.26
CA VAL A 7 5.10 -1.97 -9.14
C VAL A 7 6.16 -0.86 -9.14
N SER A 8 5.82 0.30 -8.56
CA SER A 8 6.72 1.44 -8.47
C SER A 8 6.21 2.41 -7.40
N ALA A 9 7.13 3.16 -6.79
CA ALA A 9 6.82 4.25 -5.87
C ALA A 9 7.49 5.53 -6.36
N ARG A 10 6.84 6.68 -6.14
CA ARG A 10 7.43 8.00 -6.40
C ARG A 10 7.12 8.95 -5.24
N PRO A 11 8.04 9.83 -4.85
CA PRO A 11 7.70 10.94 -3.95
C PRO A 11 6.85 11.96 -4.69
N LYS A 12 5.77 12.46 -4.08
CA LYS A 12 5.06 13.66 -4.53
C LYS A 12 5.54 14.82 -3.65
N ASN A 13 6.51 15.56 -4.16
CA ASN A 13 7.31 16.58 -3.46
C ASN A 13 8.35 15.97 -2.49
N ALA A 14 9.59 16.46 -2.57
CA ALA A 14 10.76 15.88 -1.90
C ALA A 14 10.72 15.92 -0.36
N ASN A 15 9.86 16.75 0.24
CA ASN A 15 9.88 17.04 1.67
C ASN A 15 8.82 16.31 2.51
N GLY A 16 8.09 15.33 1.94
CA GLY A 16 7.08 14.58 2.69
C GLY A 16 6.98 13.13 2.24
N HIS A 17 7.60 12.20 2.99
CA HIS A 17 7.49 10.75 2.73
C HIS A 17 6.03 10.26 2.69
N LEU A 18 5.13 10.94 3.41
CA LEU A 18 3.68 10.67 3.45
C LEU A 18 2.95 10.99 2.15
N ASN A 19 3.55 11.77 1.24
CA ASN A 19 2.94 12.10 -0.05
C ASN A 19 3.35 11.12 -1.15
N SER A 20 4.06 10.03 -0.81
CA SER A 20 4.45 9.03 -1.79
C SER A 20 3.23 8.45 -2.50
N GLN A 21 3.38 8.24 -3.80
CA GLN A 21 2.38 7.56 -4.62
C GLN A 21 2.93 6.27 -5.18
N PHE A 22 2.06 5.28 -5.32
CA PHE A 22 2.37 3.94 -5.77
C PHE A 22 1.69 3.66 -7.10
N LYS A 23 2.46 3.26 -8.11
CA LYS A 23 1.90 2.79 -9.38
C LYS A 23 1.34 1.40 -9.14
N MET A 24 0.05 1.25 -9.37
CA MET A 24 -0.69 0.05 -9.02
C MET A 24 -1.35 -0.58 -10.23
N TYR A 25 -1.32 -1.91 -10.27
CA TYR A 25 -2.10 -2.73 -11.19
C TYR A 25 -3.19 -3.47 -10.41
N MET A 26 -4.28 -3.78 -11.09
CA MET A 26 -5.39 -4.58 -10.56
C MET A 26 -5.61 -5.80 -11.47
N MET A 27 -5.86 -6.96 -10.88
CA MET A 27 -6.23 -8.15 -11.64
C MET A 27 -7.68 -8.00 -12.12
N ASP A 28 -7.88 -7.96 -13.43
CA ASP A 28 -9.19 -8.16 -14.03
C ASP A 28 -9.45 -9.67 -14.12
N GLU A 29 -10.28 -10.16 -13.21
CA GLU A 29 -10.62 -11.58 -13.13
C GLU A 29 -11.44 -12.08 -14.33
N LYS A 30 -12.11 -11.19 -15.07
CA LYS A 30 -12.92 -11.59 -16.23
C LYS A 30 -12.05 -12.00 -17.40
N ILE A 31 -10.94 -11.30 -17.61
CA ILE A 31 -10.00 -11.54 -18.72
C ILE A 31 -8.68 -12.16 -18.26
N GLY A 32 -8.52 -12.39 -16.96
CA GLY A 32 -7.32 -13.01 -16.38
C GLY A 32 -6.05 -12.18 -16.55
N SER A 33 -6.15 -10.85 -16.58
CA SER A 33 -5.02 -9.98 -16.90
C SER A 33 -4.86 -8.80 -15.94
N TRP A 34 -3.63 -8.29 -15.84
CA TRP A 34 -3.33 -7.13 -15.01
C TRP A 34 -3.57 -5.84 -15.77
N THR A 35 -4.46 -5.00 -15.26
CA THR A 35 -4.77 -3.68 -15.81
C THR A 35 -4.14 -2.58 -14.96
N LEU A 36 -3.68 -1.50 -15.61
CA LEU A 36 -3.11 -0.36 -14.91
C LEU A 36 -4.22 0.38 -14.15
N ASN A 37 -4.12 0.45 -12.82
CA ASN A 37 -5.05 1.18 -11.94
C ASN A 37 -4.50 2.57 -11.54
N GLY A 38 -3.46 3.03 -12.24
CA GLY A 38 -2.88 4.36 -12.05
C GLY A 38 -2.00 4.51 -10.80
N TRP A 39 -1.80 5.76 -10.38
CA TRP A 39 -1.04 6.12 -9.17
C TRP A 39 -1.98 6.29 -7.98
N LYS A 40 -1.63 5.67 -6.86
CA LYS A 40 -2.43 5.65 -5.62
C LYS A 40 -1.63 6.22 -4.46
N SER A 41 -2.31 6.91 -3.56
CA SER A 41 -1.73 7.40 -2.30
C SER A 41 -1.58 6.27 -1.27
N ILE A 42 -0.89 6.55 -0.17
CA ILE A 42 -0.87 5.65 1.00
C ILE A 42 -2.30 5.40 1.51
N ALA A 43 -3.15 6.44 1.55
CA ALA A 43 -4.54 6.31 2.00
C ALA A 43 -5.36 5.38 1.11
N ASP A 44 -5.19 5.46 -0.21
CA ASP A 44 -5.85 4.54 -1.14
C ASP A 44 -5.42 3.09 -0.87
N VAL A 45 -4.12 2.84 -0.66
CA VAL A 45 -3.60 1.49 -0.35
C VAL A 45 -4.15 0.99 0.98
N ASN A 46 -4.23 1.84 2.00
CA ASN A 46 -4.81 1.50 3.29
C ASN A 46 -6.28 1.06 3.16
N ASN A 47 -7.08 1.80 2.39
CA ASN A 47 -8.49 1.45 2.19
C ASN A 47 -8.63 0.07 1.54
N LEU A 48 -7.79 -0.26 0.55
CA LEU A 48 -7.80 -1.59 -0.07
C LEU A 48 -7.47 -2.70 0.94
N LEU A 49 -6.49 -2.46 1.83
CA LEU A 49 -6.14 -3.42 2.88
C LEU A 49 -7.28 -3.60 3.88
N GLN A 50 -7.94 -2.51 4.29
CA GLN A 50 -9.10 -2.54 5.19
C GLN A 50 -10.31 -3.25 4.57
N ASP A 51 -10.52 -3.10 3.25
CA ASP A 51 -11.56 -3.80 2.49
C ASP A 51 -11.23 -5.29 2.25
N GLY A 52 -10.13 -5.79 2.82
CA GLY A 52 -9.70 -7.19 2.74
C GLY A 52 -9.18 -7.59 1.36
N HIS A 53 -8.70 -6.64 0.56
CA HIS A 53 -8.08 -6.94 -0.73
C HIS A 53 -6.64 -7.40 -0.59
N GLU A 54 -6.20 -8.24 -1.53
CA GLU A 54 -4.80 -8.69 -1.58
C GLU A 54 -3.94 -7.60 -2.25
N VAL A 55 -3.05 -6.97 -1.49
CA VAL A 55 -2.07 -6.01 -2.02
C VAL A 55 -0.67 -6.58 -1.84
N LEU A 56 0.01 -6.89 -2.95
CA LEU A 56 1.41 -7.31 -2.94
C LEU A 56 2.26 -6.33 -3.74
N THR A 57 3.58 -6.39 -3.55
CA THR A 57 4.52 -5.83 -4.51
C THR A 57 4.53 -6.67 -5.79
N GLY A 58 4.93 -6.08 -6.91
CA GLY A 58 5.06 -6.80 -8.16
C GLY A 58 6.05 -6.16 -9.12
N LYS A 59 6.38 -6.87 -10.18
CA LYS A 59 7.25 -6.38 -11.25
C LYS A 59 6.68 -6.80 -12.60
N VAL A 60 6.65 -5.86 -13.54
CA VAL A 60 6.25 -6.14 -14.93
C VAL A 60 7.51 -6.34 -15.76
N THR A 61 7.66 -7.53 -16.35
CA THR A 61 8.77 -7.86 -17.27
C THR A 61 8.18 -8.48 -18.53
N ASN A 62 8.49 -7.93 -19.71
CA ASN A 62 7.98 -8.40 -21.00
C ASN A 62 6.45 -8.60 -21.01
N GLY A 63 5.71 -7.67 -20.40
CA GLY A 63 4.24 -7.73 -20.31
C GLY A 63 3.67 -8.74 -19.30
N LYS A 64 4.52 -9.51 -18.60
CA LYS A 64 4.11 -10.46 -17.55
C LYS A 64 4.31 -9.85 -16.17
N MET A 65 3.34 -10.06 -15.28
CA MET A 65 3.40 -9.64 -13.87
C MET A 65 3.95 -10.76 -13.00
N SER A 66 5.01 -10.48 -12.24
CA SER A 66 5.44 -11.32 -11.11
C SER A 66 5.01 -10.70 -9.78
N SER A 67 4.67 -11.54 -8.81
CA SER A 67 4.30 -11.09 -7.45
C SER A 67 5.51 -11.16 -6.52
N GLY A 68 5.58 -10.24 -5.57
CA GLY A 68 6.55 -10.20 -4.49
C GLY A 68 5.88 -10.33 -3.12
N ALA A 69 6.44 -9.65 -2.12
CA ALA A 69 5.96 -9.66 -0.74
C ALA A 69 4.62 -8.93 -0.58
N ALA A 70 3.90 -9.26 0.50
CA ALA A 70 2.70 -8.55 0.93
C ALA A 70 3.01 -7.11 1.34
N VAL A 71 2.02 -6.24 1.09
CA VAL A 71 2.08 -4.83 1.50
C VAL A 71 1.26 -4.70 2.77
N GLU A 72 1.88 -4.08 3.77
CA GLU A 72 1.29 -3.80 5.08
C GLU A 72 1.47 -2.32 5.41
N LEU A 73 0.64 -1.80 6.31
CA LEU A 73 0.77 -0.44 6.83
C LEU A 73 1.20 -0.51 8.30
N GLU A 74 2.36 0.07 8.59
CA GLU A 74 2.89 0.18 9.95
C GLU A 74 2.70 1.60 10.48
N LEU A 75 2.02 1.73 11.63
CA LEU A 75 2.01 2.96 12.42
C LEU A 75 3.14 2.90 13.44
N ARG A 76 4.10 3.84 13.34
CA ARG A 76 5.20 3.95 14.29
C ARG A 76 5.06 5.20 15.16
N ILE A 77 5.06 5.01 16.49
CA ILE A 77 5.21 6.10 17.44
C ILE A 77 6.70 6.39 17.62
N ALA A 78 7.14 7.60 17.24
CA ALA A 78 8.56 7.96 17.16
C ALA A 78 9.28 7.93 18.52
N LYS A 79 8.57 8.28 19.60
CA LYS A 79 9.04 8.23 20.99
C LYS A 79 7.87 7.81 21.88
N ASN A 80 7.88 6.55 22.31
CA ASN A 80 6.82 5.98 23.16
C ASN A 80 7.18 6.03 24.66
N ASP A 81 8.18 6.82 25.03
CA ASP A 81 8.71 7.00 26.38
C ASP A 81 8.43 8.41 26.94
N THR A 82 7.58 9.19 26.26
CA THR A 82 7.18 10.55 26.68
C THR A 82 5.90 10.53 27.53
N LYS A 83 5.29 11.70 27.77
CA LYS A 83 4.22 11.94 28.78
C LYS A 83 3.04 10.96 28.78
N TYR A 84 2.79 10.27 27.68
CA TYR A 84 1.69 9.32 27.53
C TYR A 84 2.21 8.09 26.79
N LYS A 85 2.42 6.99 27.50
CA LYS A 85 2.73 5.68 26.89
C LYS A 85 1.46 5.12 26.27
N ILE A 86 1.58 4.33 25.21
CA ILE A 86 0.44 3.60 24.62
C ILE A 86 -0.31 2.79 25.69
N SER A 87 0.43 2.18 26.63
CA SER A 87 -0.14 1.40 27.74
C SER A 87 -1.05 2.19 28.68
N ASP A 88 -0.92 3.52 28.68
CA ASP A 88 -1.59 4.42 29.62
C ASP A 88 -2.74 5.17 28.93
N MET A 89 -3.00 4.89 27.65
CA MET A 89 -4.13 5.46 26.90
C MET A 89 -5.45 4.81 27.36
N PRO A 90 -6.56 5.58 27.45
CA PRO A 90 -7.85 5.04 27.86
C PRO A 90 -8.35 3.99 26.86
N GLU A 91 -8.96 2.93 27.38
CA GLU A 91 -9.80 2.02 26.62
C GLU A 91 -11.17 2.69 26.48
N ASP A 92 -11.48 3.21 25.28
CA ASP A 92 -12.85 3.62 24.90
C ASP A 92 -13.65 2.42 24.37
#